data_AF-A0A9E6JY05-F1
#
_entry.id   AF-A0A9E6JY05-F1
#
_cell.length_a   1.000
_cell.length_b   1.000
_cell.length_c   1.000
_cell.angle_alpha   90.00
_cell.angle_beta   90.00
_cell.angle_gamma   90.00
#
_symmetry.space_group_name_H-M   'P 1'
#
loop_
_entity.id
_entity.type
_entity.pdbx_description
1 polymer ?
#
loop_
_entity_poly.entity_id
_entity_poly.type
_entity_poly.pdbx_seq_one_letter_code
_entity_poly.pdbx_strand_id
1 'polypeptide(L)' 'MIYAVKNQGETNEKLVLRYKKLFFQSRISSKIKMERYAKKDIKKRKLREKAIVREHYRELSTKVYF' A
#
# COMPACT_ATOMS: atom_id res chain seq x y z
N MET A 1 -10.65 10.98 -5.58
CA MET A 1 -10.79 10.08 -6.75
C MET A 1 -9.43 9.98 -7.43
N ILE A 2 -9.03 8.79 -7.89
CA ILE A 2 -7.76 8.58 -8.60
C ILE A 2 -8.12 8.30 -10.05
N TYR A 3 -7.48 9.02 -10.96
CA TYR A 3 -7.63 8.82 -12.39
C TYR A 3 -6.26 8.91 -13.06
N ALA A 4 -6.09 8.22 -14.18
CA ALA A 4 -4.89 8.29 -15.00
C ALA A 4 -5.29 8.67 -16.42
N VAL A 5 -4.68 9.73 -16.94
CA VAL A 5 -4.86 10.16 -18.34
C VAL A 5 -3.76 9.53 -19.18
N LYS A 6 -4.13 8.98 -20.34
CA LYS A 6 -3.18 8.34 -21.25
C LYS A 6 -2.18 9.37 -21.78
N ASN A 7 -0.90 9.09 -21.62
CA ASN A 7 0.14 9.93 -22.20
C ASN A 7 0.36 9.57 -23.69
N GLN A 8 0.78 10.53 -24.51
CA GLN A 8 1.08 10.28 -25.92
C GLN A 8 2.23 9.27 -26.06
N GLY A 9 2.03 8.21 -26.85
CA GLY A 9 2.99 7.11 -27.01
C GLY A 9 2.98 6.05 -25.89
N GLU A 10 2.10 6.16 -24.90
CA GLU A 10 1.97 5.15 -23.84
C GLU A 10 1.14 3.94 -24.31
N THR A 11 1.63 2.72 -24.05
CA THR A 11 0.85 1.50 -24.26
C THR A 11 -0.24 1.37 -23.19
N ASN A 12 -1.35 0.72 -23.53
CA ASN A 12 -2.47 0.55 -22.60
C ASN A 12 -2.05 -0.19 -21.31
N GLU A 13 -1.11 -1.14 -21.40
CA GLU A 13 -0.58 -1.87 -20.25
C GLU A 13 0.18 -0.96 -19.28
N LYS A 14 1.01 -0.05 -19.81
CA LYS A 14 1.76 0.93 -19.00
C LYS A 14 0.80 1.88 -18.28
N LEU A 15 -0.27 2.31 -18.94
CA LEU A 15 -1.32 3.12 -18.32
C LEU A 15 -1.99 2.40 -17.15
N VAL A 16 -2.37 1.13 -17.32
CA VAL A 16 -2.98 0.32 -16.26
C VAL A 16 -2.03 0.11 -15.09
N LEU A 17 -0.75 -0.17 -15.35
CA LEU A 17 0.27 -0.30 -14.31
C LEU A 17 0.44 1.00 -13.51
N ARG A 18 0.47 2.14 -14.19
CA ARG A 18 0.56 3.47 -13.56
C ARG A 18 -0.67 3.74 -12.68
N TYR A 19 -1.86 3.47 -13.20
CA TYR A 19 -3.09 3.57 -12.42
C TYR A 19 -3.05 2.68 -11.17
N LYS A 20 -2.65 1.40 -11.33
CA LYS A 20 -2.50 0.47 -10.20
C LYS A 20 -1.53 1.02 -9.15
N LYS A 21 -0.37 1.54 -9.57
CA LYS A 21 0.62 2.15 -8.66
C LYS A 21 0.02 3.31 -7.86
N LEU A 22 -0.66 4.24 -8.53
CA LEU A 22 -1.33 5.37 -7.87
C LEU A 22 -2.42 4.90 -6.90
N PHE A 23 -3.23 3.93 -7.31
CA PHE A 23 -4.27 3.34 -6.48
C PHE A 23 -3.70 2.70 -5.20
N PHE A 24 -2.64 1.90 -5.31
CA PHE A 24 -2.02 1.27 -4.14
C PHE A 24 -1.28 2.27 -3.26
N GLN A 25 -0.66 3.31 -3.82
CA GLN A 25 -0.02 4.39 -3.06
C GLN A 25 -1.02 5.15 -2.18
N SER A 26 -2.25 5.36 -2.67
CA SER A 26 -3.29 6.07 -1.92
C SER A 26 -3.83 5.34 -0.69
N ARG A 27 -3.54 4.03 -0.55
CA ARG A 27 -4.04 3.16 0.53
C ARG A 27 -5.57 3.11 0.67
N ILE A 28 -6.33 3.55 -0.34
CA ILE A 28 -7.80 3.55 -0.32
C ILE A 28 -8.35 2.13 -0.07
N SER A 29 -7.78 1.12 -0.73
CA SER A 29 -8.21 -0.27 -0.54
C SER A 29 -7.99 -0.77 0.89
N SER A 30 -6.88 -0.39 1.53
CA SER A 30 -6.60 -0.71 2.93
C SER A 30 -7.57 0.01 3.86
N LYS A 31 -7.87 1.28 3.59
CA LYS A 31 -8.83 2.08 4.35
C LYS A 31 -10.23 1.45 4.34
N ILE A 32 -10.75 1.13 3.15
CA ILE A 32 -12.07 0.48 2.99
C ILE A 32 -12.12 -0.85 3.76
N LYS A 33 -11.07 -1.68 3.69
CA LYS A 33 -11.01 -2.95 4.43
C LYS A 33 -11.00 -2.75 5.95
N MET A 34 -10.35 -1.69 6.43
CA MET A 34 -10.31 -1.37 7.87
C MET A 34 -11.66 -0.87 8.37
N GLU A 35 -12.33 -0.04 7.58
CA GLU A 35 -13.63 0.57 7.91
C GLU A 35 -14.81 -0.41 7.74
N ARG A 36 -14.61 -1.56 7.08
CA ARG A 36 -15.65 -2.58 6.83
C ARG A 36 -16.37 -3.06 8.10
N TYR A 37 -15.68 -3.12 9.24
CA TYR A 37 -16.25 -3.59 10.51
C TYR A 37 -15.99 -2.58 11.62
N ALA A 38 -16.96 -2.38 12.51
CA ALA A 38 -16.78 -1.55 13.69
C ALA A 38 -15.71 -2.16 14.61
N LYS A 39 -14.62 -1.42 14.84
CA LYS A 39 -13.51 -1.82 15.72
C LYS A 39 -13.12 -0.65 16.60
N LYS A 40 -12.65 -0.94 17.82
CA LYS A 40 -12.06 0.07 18.70
C LYS A 40 -10.74 0.57 18.14
N ASP A 41 -10.44 1.84 18.37
CA ASP A 41 -9.18 2.44 17.97
C ASP A 41 -7.98 1.73 18.61
N ILE A 42 -6.94 1.52 17.81
CA ILE A 42 -5.73 0.84 18.24
C ILE A 42 -4.87 1.84 19.04
N LYS A 43 -4.44 1.44 20.25
CA LYS A 43 -3.49 2.23 21.05
C LYS A 43 -2.19 2.49 20.27
N LYS A 44 -1.63 3.70 20.39
CA LYS A 44 -0.36 4.11 19.75
C LYS A 44 0.80 3.12 19.98
N ARG A 45 0.87 2.51 21.17
CA ARG A 45 1.88 1.46 21.50
C ARG A 45 1.80 0.25 20.56
N LYS A 46 0.59 -0.28 20.32
CA LYS A 46 0.39 -1.45 19.44
C LYS A 46 0.65 -1.12 17.97
N LEU A 47 0.43 0.13 17.55
CA LEU A 47 0.79 0.57 16.19
C LEU A 47 2.31 0.56 15.98
N ARG A 48 3.08 1.02 16.98
CA ARG A 48 4.55 1.01 16.93
C ARG A 48 5.12 -0.40 16.92
N GLU A 49 4.62 -1.26 17.80
CA GLU A 49 5.03 -2.67 17.85
C GLU A 49 4.82 -3.38 16.51
N LYS A 50 3.64 -3.19 15.88
CA LYS A 50 3.36 -3.71 14.54
C LYS A 50 4.31 -3.16 13.46
N ALA A 51 4.71 -1.89 13.58
CA ALA A 51 5.63 -1.27 12.62
C ALA A 51 7.04 -1.87 12.74
N ILE A 52 7.56 -1.99 13.97
CA ILE A 52 8.88 -2.57 14.26
C ILE A 52 8.96 -4.00 13.75
N VAL A 53 7.98 -4.85 14.08
CA VAL A 53 7.95 -6.25 13.65
C VAL A 53 7.91 -6.35 12.12
N ARG A 54 7.10 -5.50 11.45
CA ARG A 54 7.03 -5.48 9.99
C ARG A 54 8.37 -5.09 9.36
N GLU A 55 9.06 -4.10 9.92
CA GLU A 55 10.35 -3.64 9.42
C GLU A 55 11.43 -4.71 9.59
N HIS A 56 11.48 -5.35 10.75
CA HIS A 56 12.38 -6.48 11.01
C HIS A 56 12.26 -7.59 9.93
N TYR A 57 11.04 -8.01 9.58
CA TYR A 57 10.86 -9.01 8.53
C TYR A 57 11.20 -8.50 7.12
N ARG A 58 11.02 -7.20 6.84
CA ARG A 58 11.43 -6.61 5.55
C ARG A 58 12.94 -6.59 5.41
N GLU A 59 13.66 -6.25 6.47
CA GLU A 59 15.12 -6.28 6.50
C GLU A 59 15.66 -7.70 6.31
N LEU A 60 15.08 -8.69 7.00
CA LEU A 60 15.43 -10.09 6.82
C LEU A 60 15.20 -10.56 5.39
N SER A 61 14.04 -10.25 4.80
CA SER A 61 13.77 -10.57 3.40
C SER A 61 14.78 -9.93 2.46
N THR A 62 15.17 -8.67 2.71
CA THR A 62 16.13 -7.95 1.87
C THR A 62 17.50 -8.66 1.93
N LYS A 63 17.97 -9.01 3.13
CA LYS A 63 19.27 -9.68 3.33
C LYS A 63 19.37 -11.09 2.72
N VAL A 64 18.26 -11.80 2.52
CA VAL A 64 18.27 -13.16 1.96
C VAL A 64 18.41 -13.16 0.43
N TYR A 65 18.11 -12.04 -0.24
CA TYR A 65 18.17 -11.91 -1.70
C TYR A 65 19.36 -11.04 -2.19
N PHE A 66 20.30 -10.71 -1.30
CA PHE A 66 21.58 -10.05 -1.63
C PHE A 66 22.76 -10.93 -1.25
#